data_AF-A0A832T0I4-F1
#
_entry.id   AF-A0A832T0I4-F1
#
_cell.length_a   1.000
_cell.length_b   1.000
_cell.length_c   1.000
_cell.angle_alpha   90.00
_cell.angle_beta   90.00
_cell.angle_gamma   90.00
#
_symmetry.space_group_name_H-M   'P 1'
#
loop_
_entity.id
_entity.type
_entity.pdbx_description
1 polymer ?
#
loop_
_entity_poly.entity_id
_entity_poly.type
_entity_poly.pdbx_seq_one_letter_code
_entity_poly.pdbx_strand_id
1 'polypeptide(L)'
;MRGGYRAWFIVNRFFGFIILSIATLVYFLKLEEVNSETVGILVFLILLGFAWTDYSKFIIRTSFGVATFLAFFGYVFESLFYAIPFFMIFLVYAYLLSIDKERKAFYLSMVSIPIAIVYSYLIPDASPVTWAFIGLMLAYNHHVIIEDMAIGDIYIIPIYFMVLGPFALIPYSVLYAVGEVLYYSEAVGGFPVAPSLFVTGIPLYMIMLEHGISPFTFHSINTHPSLAAVLFLIAFIYISYLEAKQLLSGIVAGITGLLLFFGYAMGLRWVSKEYHLSEAKLALLALLGLSMALGVAWIIWKNIKIHYHGFSTVDVRDINILLWLCLAISIGLTIYIVKSAISETLSIVTLAFSVVFAILRIKVSDEYILQDPRFRAIEGALAGFWLGVLLSMLH
;
A
#
# COMPACT_ATOMS: atom_id res chain seq x y z
N MET A 1 29.03 26.87 2.58
CA MET A 1 27.97 25.93 3.01
C MET A 1 27.69 24.80 2.01
N ARG A 2 27.80 24.98 0.67
CA ARG A 2 27.44 23.94 -0.34
C ARG A 2 28.24 22.60 -0.34
N GLY A 3 29.30 22.46 0.45
CA GLY A 3 30.16 21.26 0.45
C GLY A 3 29.63 20.09 1.31
N GLY A 4 29.07 20.39 2.48
CA GLY A 4 28.63 19.36 3.44
C GLY A 4 27.43 18.54 2.94
N TYR A 5 26.43 19.22 2.38
CA TYR A 5 25.19 18.60 1.88
C TYR A 5 25.44 17.58 0.76
N ARG A 6 26.37 17.85 -0.16
CA ARG A 6 26.76 16.87 -1.20
C ARG A 6 27.39 15.60 -0.62
N ALA A 7 28.23 15.72 0.40
CA ALA A 7 28.84 14.56 1.05
C ALA A 7 27.78 13.74 1.79
N TRP A 8 26.90 14.40 2.54
CA TRP A 8 25.78 13.76 3.25
C TRP A 8 24.83 13.01 2.31
N PHE A 9 24.44 13.62 1.19
CA PHE A 9 23.62 12.99 0.15
C PHE A 9 24.26 11.72 -0.44
N ILE A 10 25.54 11.77 -0.80
CA ILE A 10 26.27 10.61 -1.35
C ILE A 10 26.35 9.48 -0.32
N VAL A 11 26.64 9.83 0.94
CA VAL A 11 26.74 8.87 2.05
C VAL A 11 25.40 8.21 2.34
N ASN A 12 24.30 8.97 2.48
CA ASN A 12 22.98 8.40 2.70
C ASN A 12 22.56 7.50 1.54
N ARG A 13 22.67 7.97 0.30
CA ARG A 13 22.29 7.19 -0.88
C ARG A 13 23.10 5.89 -1.00
N PHE A 14 24.36 5.89 -0.59
CA PHE A 14 25.18 4.67 -0.51
C PHE A 14 24.73 3.72 0.62
N PHE A 15 24.38 4.23 1.81
CA PHE A 15 23.78 3.42 2.87
C PHE A 15 22.42 2.84 2.43
N GLY A 16 21.56 3.63 1.79
CA GLY A 16 20.30 3.17 1.20
C GLY A 16 20.52 2.06 0.16
N PHE A 17 21.53 2.19 -0.71
CA PHE A 17 21.92 1.11 -1.63
C PHE A 17 22.30 -0.18 -0.90
N ILE A 18 23.11 -0.09 0.15
CA ILE A 18 23.53 -1.26 0.95
C ILE A 18 22.31 -1.93 1.60
N ILE A 19 21.44 -1.15 2.26
CA ILE A 19 20.26 -1.68 2.94
C ILE A 19 19.28 -2.31 1.94
N LEU A 20 19.07 -1.71 0.77
CA LEU A 20 18.25 -2.29 -0.31
C LEU A 20 18.87 -3.57 -0.90
N SER A 21 20.20 -3.61 -1.04
CA SER A 21 20.92 -4.82 -1.48
C SER A 21 20.81 -5.94 -0.45
N ILE A 22 20.88 -5.63 0.84
CA ILE A 22 20.68 -6.59 1.93
C ILE A 22 19.24 -7.10 1.95
N ALA A 23 18.23 -6.21 1.81
CA ALA A 23 16.83 -6.62 1.68
C ALA A 23 16.60 -7.54 0.47
N THR A 24 17.27 -7.26 -0.65
CA THR A 24 17.25 -8.12 -1.84
C THR A 24 17.89 -9.48 -1.56
N LEU A 25 19.03 -9.52 -0.88
CA LEU A 25 19.75 -10.75 -0.55
C LEU A 25 18.96 -11.62 0.44
N VAL A 26 18.51 -11.06 1.56
CA VAL A 26 17.68 -11.74 2.57
C VAL A 26 16.41 -12.31 1.93
N TYR A 27 15.78 -11.54 1.03
CA TYR A 27 14.64 -12.03 0.26
C TYR A 27 14.98 -13.32 -0.52
N PHE A 28 16.04 -13.32 -1.33
CA PHE A 28 16.39 -14.52 -2.09
C PHE A 28 16.88 -15.70 -1.24
N LEU A 29 17.62 -15.45 -0.16
CA LEU A 29 18.08 -16.52 0.75
C LEU A 29 16.90 -17.20 1.46
N LYS A 30 15.98 -16.41 2.05
CA LYS A 30 14.81 -16.97 2.76
C LYS A 30 13.78 -17.60 1.83
N LEU A 31 13.74 -17.23 0.54
CA LEU A 31 12.92 -17.92 -0.46
C LEU A 31 13.34 -19.38 -0.69
N GLU A 32 14.62 -19.73 -0.55
CA GLU A 32 15.08 -21.12 -0.70
C GLU A 32 14.66 -22.00 0.48
N GLU A 33 14.45 -21.40 1.66
CA GLU A 33 13.99 -22.08 2.88
C GLU A 33 12.47 -22.28 2.91
N VAL A 34 11.70 -21.31 2.39
CA VAL A 34 10.22 -21.33 2.41
C VAL A 34 9.66 -22.09 1.21
N ASN A 35 9.50 -23.41 1.39
CA ASN A 35 9.05 -24.38 0.39
C ASN A 35 7.53 -24.29 0.04
N SER A 36 6.97 -23.08 -0.06
CA SER A 36 5.54 -22.83 -0.30
C SER A 36 5.29 -22.01 -1.58
N GLU A 37 4.36 -22.46 -2.43
CA GLU A 37 3.91 -21.74 -3.63
C GLU A 37 3.01 -20.55 -3.28
N THR A 38 3.49 -19.61 -2.47
CA THR A 38 2.68 -18.49 -1.96
C THR A 38 2.82 -17.26 -2.84
N VAL A 39 1.71 -16.75 -3.38
CA VAL A 39 1.74 -15.61 -4.32
C VAL A 39 2.22 -14.30 -3.71
N GLY A 40 2.27 -14.18 -2.38
CA GLY A 40 3.02 -13.12 -1.70
C GLY A 40 4.48 -13.03 -2.17
N ILE A 41 5.14 -14.16 -2.45
CA ILE A 41 6.49 -14.21 -3.04
C ILE A 41 6.50 -13.48 -4.38
N LEU A 42 5.61 -13.86 -5.30
CA LEU A 42 5.54 -13.22 -6.61
C LEU A 42 5.20 -11.73 -6.51
N VAL A 43 4.40 -11.31 -5.52
CA VAL A 43 4.15 -9.89 -5.26
C VAL A 43 5.41 -9.19 -4.77
N PHE A 44 6.13 -9.76 -3.81
CA PHE A 44 7.38 -9.18 -3.31
C PHE A 44 8.48 -9.14 -4.37
N LEU A 45 8.49 -10.05 -5.35
CA LEU A 45 9.35 -9.94 -6.53
C LEU A 45 9.00 -8.72 -7.41
N ILE A 46 7.71 -8.42 -7.56
CA ILE A 46 7.25 -7.22 -8.27
C ILE A 46 7.58 -5.95 -7.47
N LEU A 47 7.38 -5.97 -6.15
CA LEU A 47 7.75 -4.87 -5.25
C LEU A 47 9.26 -4.62 -5.21
N LEU A 48 10.08 -5.67 -5.29
CA LEU A 48 11.54 -5.59 -5.46
C LEU A 48 11.90 -4.90 -6.78
N GLY A 49 11.21 -5.27 -7.87
CA GLY A 49 11.34 -4.60 -9.17
C GLY A 49 11.04 -3.10 -9.07
N PHE A 50 9.92 -2.72 -8.43
CA PHE A 50 9.60 -1.32 -8.15
C PHE A 50 10.68 -0.64 -7.31
N ALA A 51 11.10 -1.24 -6.20
CA ALA A 51 12.11 -0.69 -5.28
C ALA A 51 13.41 -0.32 -5.99
N TRP A 52 13.92 -1.21 -6.87
CA TRP A 52 15.12 -0.93 -7.66
C TRP A 52 14.89 0.11 -8.77
N THR A 53 13.74 0.09 -9.46
CA THR A 53 13.45 1.11 -10.48
C THR A 53 13.30 2.51 -9.89
N ASP A 54 12.62 2.61 -8.75
CA ASP A 54 12.34 3.86 -8.04
C ASP A 54 13.63 4.43 -7.40
N TYR A 55 14.40 3.60 -6.68
CA TYR A 55 15.73 3.99 -6.18
C TYR A 55 16.69 4.49 -7.28
N SER A 56 16.64 3.86 -8.46
CA SER A 56 17.56 4.17 -9.56
C SER A 56 17.13 5.40 -10.35
N LYS A 57 15.82 5.61 -10.57
CA LYS A 57 15.28 6.57 -11.54
C LYS A 57 14.25 7.55 -10.98
N PHE A 58 13.77 7.38 -9.74
CA PHE A 58 12.64 8.11 -9.16
C PHE A 58 11.39 8.06 -10.06
N ILE A 59 11.20 6.92 -10.76
CA ILE A 59 10.12 6.71 -11.73
C ILE A 59 9.58 5.30 -11.57
N ILE A 60 8.27 5.22 -11.38
CA ILE A 60 7.47 4.02 -11.56
C ILE A 60 6.54 4.28 -12.73
N ARG A 61 6.39 3.29 -13.62
CA ARG A 61 5.51 3.42 -14.78
C ARG A 61 4.08 3.08 -14.38
N THR A 62 3.18 4.06 -14.50
CA THR A 62 1.76 3.90 -14.17
C THR A 62 1.11 2.74 -14.93
N SER A 63 1.44 2.52 -16.20
CA SER A 63 1.06 1.33 -16.98
C SER A 63 1.40 0.00 -16.30
N PHE A 64 2.56 -0.10 -15.65
CA PHE A 64 2.98 -1.30 -14.92
C PHE A 64 2.35 -1.35 -13.52
N GLY A 65 2.30 -0.22 -12.80
CA GLY A 65 1.63 -0.10 -11.49
C GLY A 65 0.16 -0.53 -11.53
N VAL A 66 -0.61 0.02 -12.48
CA VAL A 66 -2.02 -0.32 -12.68
C VAL A 66 -2.18 -1.75 -13.19
N ALA A 67 -1.34 -2.23 -14.12
CA ALA A 67 -1.42 -3.61 -14.60
C ALA A 67 -1.18 -4.62 -13.48
N THR A 68 -0.18 -4.38 -12.62
CA THR A 68 0.08 -5.17 -11.41
C THR A 68 -1.14 -5.15 -10.47
N PHE A 69 -1.69 -3.98 -10.18
CA PHE A 69 -2.84 -3.83 -9.28
C PHE A 69 -4.09 -4.58 -9.78
N LEU A 70 -4.36 -4.52 -11.09
CA LEU A 70 -5.48 -5.23 -11.73
C LEU A 70 -5.26 -6.74 -11.84
N ALA A 71 -4.02 -7.17 -12.10
CA ALA A 71 -3.65 -8.58 -12.06
C ALA A 71 -3.96 -9.20 -10.70
N PHE A 72 -3.69 -8.48 -9.62
CA PHE A 72 -4.01 -8.95 -8.28
C PHE A 72 -5.51 -9.04 -7.99
N PHE A 73 -6.32 -8.07 -8.41
CA PHE A 73 -7.78 -8.24 -8.35
C PHE A 73 -8.30 -9.41 -9.21
N GLY A 74 -7.61 -9.74 -10.30
CA GLY A 74 -7.84 -10.99 -11.03
C GLY A 74 -7.48 -12.22 -10.23
N TYR A 75 -6.37 -12.19 -9.51
CA TYR A 75 -5.89 -13.31 -8.69
C TYR A 75 -6.83 -13.62 -7.52
N VAL A 76 -7.24 -12.60 -6.75
CA VAL A 76 -8.20 -12.72 -5.63
C VAL A 76 -9.62 -12.29 -6.02
N PHE A 77 -10.08 -12.65 -7.23
CA PHE A 77 -11.36 -12.19 -7.76
C PHE A 77 -12.56 -12.49 -6.84
N GLU A 78 -12.56 -13.63 -6.14
CA GLU A 78 -13.64 -13.98 -5.21
C GLU A 78 -13.67 -13.07 -3.96
N SER A 79 -12.51 -12.59 -3.49
CA SER A 79 -12.42 -11.62 -2.39
C SER A 79 -13.12 -10.29 -2.67
N LEU A 80 -13.32 -9.91 -3.94
CA LEU A 80 -14.09 -8.72 -4.32
C LEU A 80 -15.55 -8.80 -3.84
N PHE A 81 -16.15 -9.99 -3.79
CA PHE A 81 -17.53 -10.19 -3.33
C PHE A 81 -17.66 -9.96 -1.83
N TYR A 82 -16.71 -10.50 -1.07
CA TYR A 82 -16.68 -10.32 0.37
C TYR A 82 -16.33 -8.87 0.74
N ALA A 83 -15.51 -8.16 -0.05
CA ALA A 83 -15.12 -6.78 0.23
C ALA A 83 -16.09 -5.68 -0.27
N ILE A 84 -17.30 -6.01 -0.73
CA ILE A 84 -18.30 -5.02 -1.22
C ILE A 84 -18.50 -3.83 -0.27
N PRO A 85 -18.60 -3.98 1.07
CA PRO A 85 -18.75 -2.84 1.98
C PRO A 85 -17.57 -1.86 1.92
N PHE A 86 -16.34 -2.38 1.80
CA PHE A 86 -15.13 -1.55 1.68
C PHE A 86 -15.01 -0.88 0.32
N PHE A 87 -15.44 -1.56 -0.73
CA PHE A 87 -15.58 -0.95 -2.04
C PHE A 87 -16.57 0.23 -2.02
N MET A 88 -17.73 0.09 -1.35
CA MET A 88 -18.69 1.18 -1.19
C MET A 88 -18.14 2.35 -0.37
N ILE A 89 -17.39 2.07 0.70
CA ILE A 89 -16.66 3.10 1.47
C ILE A 89 -15.66 3.84 0.58
N PHE A 90 -14.87 3.12 -0.22
CA PHE A 90 -13.93 3.71 -1.17
C PHE A 90 -14.62 4.58 -2.23
N LEU A 91 -15.79 4.18 -2.74
CA LEU A 91 -16.59 5.03 -3.63
C LEU A 91 -17.04 6.33 -2.96
N VAL A 92 -17.49 6.28 -1.71
CA VAL A 92 -17.86 7.50 -0.97
C VAL A 92 -16.64 8.39 -0.76
N TYR A 93 -15.49 7.82 -0.43
CA TYR A 93 -14.21 8.54 -0.33
C TYR A 93 -13.85 9.24 -1.65
N ALA A 94 -13.83 8.50 -2.76
CA ALA A 94 -13.49 9.04 -4.08
C ALA A 94 -14.51 10.08 -4.57
N TYR A 95 -15.80 9.89 -4.27
CA TYR A 95 -16.83 10.88 -4.54
C TYR A 95 -16.60 12.16 -3.72
N LEU A 96 -16.30 12.06 -2.42
CA LEU A 96 -16.00 13.23 -1.58
C LEU A 96 -14.78 14.01 -2.08
N LEU A 97 -13.74 13.34 -2.58
CA LEU A 97 -12.62 14.01 -3.27
C LEU A 97 -13.08 14.71 -4.55
N SER A 98 -13.96 14.11 -5.35
CA SER A 98 -14.47 14.69 -6.61
C SER A 98 -15.34 15.95 -6.46
N ILE A 99 -15.77 16.28 -5.25
CA ILE A 99 -16.59 17.47 -4.93
C ILE A 99 -15.91 18.38 -3.88
N ASP A 100 -14.58 18.32 -3.81
CA ASP A 100 -13.72 19.15 -2.97
C ASP A 100 -14.15 19.10 -1.48
N LYS A 101 -14.33 17.88 -0.96
CA LYS A 101 -14.64 17.59 0.46
C LYS A 101 -13.54 16.75 1.11
N GLU A 102 -12.29 17.12 0.84
CA GLU A 102 -11.06 16.44 1.32
C GLU A 102 -11.14 16.12 2.82
N ARG A 103 -11.46 17.08 3.68
CA ARG A 103 -11.58 16.84 5.14
C ARG A 103 -12.59 15.74 5.51
N LYS A 104 -13.67 15.58 4.75
CA LYS A 104 -14.62 14.46 4.94
C LYS A 104 -14.06 13.13 4.43
N ALA A 105 -13.38 13.15 3.28
CA ALA A 105 -12.70 11.96 2.75
C ALA A 105 -11.58 11.49 3.70
N PHE A 106 -10.80 12.43 4.23
CA PHE A 106 -9.75 12.21 5.21
C PHE A 106 -10.29 11.52 6.47
N TYR A 107 -11.30 12.09 7.14
CA TYR A 107 -11.91 11.44 8.32
C TYR A 107 -12.55 10.09 7.99
N LEU A 108 -13.16 9.93 6.82
CA LEU A 108 -13.67 8.63 6.38
C LEU A 108 -12.55 7.58 6.28
N SER A 109 -11.39 7.94 5.71
CA SER A 109 -10.23 7.04 5.65
C SER A 109 -9.70 6.67 7.04
N MET A 110 -9.59 7.63 7.97
CA MET A 110 -9.18 7.38 9.36
C MET A 110 -10.09 6.39 10.08
N VAL A 111 -11.41 6.59 9.97
CA VAL A 111 -12.42 5.72 10.59
C VAL A 111 -12.47 4.35 9.91
N SER A 112 -12.10 4.25 8.63
CA SER A 112 -12.08 2.99 7.89
C SER A 112 -10.99 2.03 8.38
N ILE A 113 -9.86 2.52 8.93
CA ILE A 113 -8.76 1.67 9.44
C ILE A 113 -9.22 0.72 10.56
N PRO A 114 -9.77 1.19 11.70
CA PRO A 114 -10.24 0.29 12.76
C PRO A 114 -11.41 -0.59 12.30
N ILE A 115 -12.27 -0.12 11.39
CA ILE A 115 -13.33 -0.94 10.80
C ILE A 115 -12.70 -2.06 9.95
N ALA A 116 -11.64 -1.80 9.19
CA ALA A 116 -10.96 -2.80 8.37
C ALA A 116 -10.31 -3.90 9.22
N ILE A 117 -9.72 -3.56 10.36
CA ILE A 117 -9.19 -4.55 11.32
C ILE A 117 -10.30 -5.50 11.80
N VAL A 118 -11.42 -4.95 12.26
CA VAL A 118 -12.56 -5.76 12.73
C VAL A 118 -13.18 -6.56 11.59
N TYR A 119 -13.30 -5.97 10.40
CA TYR A 119 -13.91 -6.61 9.25
C TYR A 119 -13.08 -7.77 8.71
N SER A 120 -11.76 -7.59 8.54
CA SER A 120 -10.83 -8.66 8.15
C SER A 120 -10.76 -9.79 9.17
N TYR A 121 -10.95 -9.49 10.46
CA TYR A 121 -11.04 -10.53 11.49
C TYR A 121 -12.34 -11.36 11.37
N LEU A 122 -13.47 -10.72 11.03
CA LEU A 122 -14.77 -11.38 10.90
C LEU A 122 -14.97 -12.08 9.54
N ILE A 123 -14.37 -11.55 8.48
CA ILE A 123 -14.47 -12.05 7.09
C ILE A 123 -13.06 -12.05 6.46
N PRO A 124 -12.21 -13.05 6.77
CA PRO A 124 -10.83 -13.10 6.32
C PRO A 124 -10.68 -13.11 4.78
N ASP A 125 -11.61 -13.74 4.07
CA ASP A 125 -11.58 -13.82 2.61
C ASP A 125 -11.78 -12.46 1.92
N ALA A 126 -12.31 -11.44 2.61
CA ALA A 126 -12.38 -10.06 2.12
C ALA A 126 -11.04 -9.31 2.24
N SER A 127 -10.16 -9.76 3.14
CA SER A 127 -9.11 -8.93 3.72
C SER A 127 -8.09 -8.37 2.71
N PRO A 128 -7.55 -9.14 1.75
CA PRO A 128 -6.60 -8.59 0.78
C PRO A 128 -7.18 -7.40 0.01
N VAL A 129 -8.46 -7.50 -0.38
CA VAL A 129 -9.18 -6.45 -1.10
C VAL A 129 -9.58 -5.29 -0.18
N THR A 130 -10.06 -5.57 1.03
CA THR A 130 -10.35 -4.56 2.06
C THR A 130 -9.13 -3.69 2.35
N TRP A 131 -7.97 -4.31 2.56
CA TRP A 131 -6.74 -3.55 2.81
C TRP A 131 -6.18 -2.89 1.55
N ALA A 132 -6.33 -3.46 0.35
CA ALA A 132 -6.03 -2.76 -0.89
C ALA A 132 -6.79 -1.42 -1.00
N PHE A 133 -8.08 -1.37 -0.61
CA PHE A 133 -8.85 -0.12 -0.57
C PHE A 133 -8.40 0.83 0.54
N ILE A 134 -7.98 0.34 1.71
CA ILE A 134 -7.34 1.18 2.75
C ILE A 134 -6.04 1.79 2.24
N GLY A 135 -5.16 0.98 1.64
CA GLY A 135 -3.91 1.43 1.05
C GLY A 135 -4.11 2.45 -0.06
N LEU A 136 -5.18 2.33 -0.87
CA LEU A 136 -5.58 3.35 -1.85
C LEU A 136 -5.98 4.66 -1.16
N MET A 137 -6.85 4.62 -0.13
CA MET A 137 -7.25 5.83 0.58
C MET A 137 -6.04 6.53 1.24
N LEU A 138 -5.10 5.76 1.79
CA LEU A 138 -3.87 6.30 2.38
C LEU A 138 -2.93 6.89 1.30
N ALA A 139 -2.78 6.24 0.15
CA ALA A 139 -2.00 6.78 -0.97
C ALA A 139 -2.62 8.08 -1.52
N TYR A 140 -3.94 8.12 -1.73
CA TYR A 140 -4.63 9.33 -2.15
C TYR A 140 -4.52 10.45 -1.11
N ASN A 141 -4.56 10.14 0.19
CA ASN A 141 -4.27 11.14 1.22
C ASN A 141 -2.87 11.73 1.06
N HIS A 142 -1.82 10.91 0.88
CA HIS A 142 -0.45 11.43 0.69
C HIS A 142 -0.29 12.30 -0.56
N HIS A 143 -0.84 11.88 -1.69
CA HIS A 143 -0.62 12.54 -2.97
C HIS A 143 -1.58 13.70 -3.29
N VAL A 144 -2.78 13.72 -2.68
CA VAL A 144 -3.82 14.72 -2.99
C VAL A 144 -4.14 15.62 -1.80
N ILE A 145 -4.06 15.12 -0.56
CA ILE A 145 -4.43 15.90 0.64
C ILE A 145 -3.19 16.45 1.36
N ILE A 146 -2.12 15.66 1.48
CA ILE A 146 -0.90 16.06 2.19
C ILE A 146 0.10 16.74 1.25
N GLU A 147 0.02 16.47 -0.06
CA GLU A 147 0.93 16.98 -1.11
C GLU A 147 2.42 16.70 -0.78
N ASP A 148 2.72 15.51 -0.29
CA ASP A 148 3.97 15.24 0.44
C ASP A 148 5.19 14.93 -0.45
N MET A 149 6.40 15.07 0.14
CA MET A 149 7.72 14.78 -0.43
C MET A 149 7.98 13.29 -0.75
N ALA A 150 6.97 12.44 -0.60
CA ALA A 150 7.00 11.02 -0.92
C ALA A 150 6.85 10.82 -2.44
N ILE A 151 7.98 10.74 -3.14
CA ILE A 151 7.99 10.55 -4.61
C ILE A 151 7.81 9.07 -4.89
N GLY A 152 6.61 8.72 -5.31
CA GLY A 152 6.18 7.35 -5.58
C GLY A 152 4.84 7.36 -6.32
N ASP A 153 4.42 6.18 -6.78
CA ASP A 153 3.14 6.03 -7.48
C ASP A 153 2.05 5.53 -6.52
N ILE A 154 0.82 6.01 -6.69
CA ILE A 154 -0.34 5.75 -5.81
C ILE A 154 -0.71 4.26 -5.70
N TYR A 155 -0.15 3.42 -6.57
CA TYR A 155 -0.42 1.97 -6.63
C TYR A 155 0.47 1.12 -5.71
N ILE A 156 1.62 1.61 -5.23
CA ILE A 156 2.57 0.79 -4.45
C ILE A 156 1.99 0.45 -3.06
N ILE A 157 1.55 1.48 -2.33
CA ILE A 157 1.01 1.36 -0.97
C ILE A 157 -0.17 0.36 -0.95
N PRO A 158 -1.18 0.44 -1.84
CA PRO A 158 -2.21 -0.59 -2.00
C PRO A 158 -1.69 -2.02 -2.11
N ILE A 159 -0.60 -2.26 -2.85
CA ILE A 159 -0.05 -3.60 -3.05
C ILE A 159 0.58 -4.14 -1.76
N TYR A 160 1.29 -3.31 -0.98
CA TYR A 160 1.77 -3.71 0.36
C TYR A 160 0.60 -4.06 1.28
N PHE A 161 -0.41 -3.19 1.34
CA PHE A 161 -1.61 -3.42 2.15
C PHE A 161 -2.39 -4.66 1.73
N MET A 162 -2.45 -4.99 0.45
CA MET A 162 -3.09 -6.20 -0.04
C MET A 162 -2.37 -7.49 0.40
N VAL A 163 -1.03 -7.51 0.43
CA VAL A 163 -0.24 -8.70 0.79
C VAL A 163 -0.10 -8.88 2.29
N LEU A 164 0.20 -7.79 3.01
CA LEU A 164 0.46 -7.81 4.45
C LEU A 164 -0.81 -7.56 5.29
N GLY A 165 -1.93 -7.21 4.65
CA GLY A 165 -3.17 -6.84 5.33
C GLY A 165 -2.95 -5.68 6.32
N PRO A 166 -3.34 -5.82 7.60
CA PRO A 166 -3.09 -4.78 8.61
C PRO A 166 -1.60 -4.53 8.84
N PHE A 167 -0.74 -5.53 8.63
CA PHE A 167 0.69 -5.42 8.92
C PHE A 167 1.42 -4.44 7.99
N ALA A 168 0.84 -4.08 6.84
CA ALA A 168 1.35 -2.99 6.00
C ALA A 168 1.35 -1.62 6.69
N LEU A 169 0.56 -1.43 7.76
CA LEU A 169 0.66 -0.23 8.59
C LEU A 169 2.07 -0.05 9.15
N ILE A 170 2.82 -1.13 9.42
CA ILE A 170 4.20 -1.08 9.91
C ILE A 170 5.12 -0.35 8.93
N PRO A 171 5.42 -0.86 7.71
CA PRO A 171 6.29 -0.19 6.75
C PRO A 171 5.73 1.18 6.33
N TYR A 172 4.41 1.34 6.27
CA TYR A 172 3.76 2.63 6.00
C TYR A 172 4.01 3.68 7.10
N SER A 173 3.91 3.30 8.38
CA SER A 173 4.07 4.22 9.52
C SER A 173 5.50 4.70 9.73
N VAL A 174 6.48 3.99 9.18
CA VAL A 174 7.92 4.34 9.23
C VAL A 174 8.45 4.84 7.89
N LEU A 175 7.57 5.08 6.91
CA LEU A 175 7.92 5.47 5.54
C LEU A 175 8.84 6.68 5.51
N TYR A 176 8.57 7.71 6.32
CA TYR A 176 9.37 8.93 6.37
C TYR A 176 10.67 8.72 7.13
N ALA A 177 10.65 7.99 8.25
CA ALA A 177 11.86 7.66 8.99
C ALA A 177 12.87 6.85 8.16
N VAL A 178 12.41 5.93 7.31
CA VAL A 178 13.28 5.20 6.37
C VAL A 178 13.65 6.08 5.18
N GLY A 179 12.67 6.71 4.54
CA GLY A 179 12.81 7.53 3.34
C GLY A 179 13.73 8.73 3.53
N GLU A 180 13.49 9.55 4.54
CA GLU A 180 14.28 10.75 4.83
C GLU A 180 15.72 10.40 5.26
N VAL A 181 15.91 9.35 6.08
CA VAL A 181 17.23 9.00 6.63
C VAL A 181 18.12 8.29 5.60
N LEU A 182 17.56 7.41 4.75
CA LEU A 182 18.35 6.59 3.81
C LEU A 182 18.31 7.08 2.35
N TYR A 183 17.23 7.73 1.91
CA TYR A 183 16.97 7.91 0.48
C TYR A 183 16.62 9.34 0.05
N TYR A 184 16.62 10.32 0.96
CA TYR A 184 16.28 11.71 0.65
C TYR A 184 17.20 12.33 -0.39
N SER A 185 16.60 13.10 -1.31
CA SER A 185 17.28 13.80 -2.39
C SER A 185 16.76 15.24 -2.49
N GLU A 186 17.54 16.19 -1.97
CA GLU A 186 17.31 17.63 -2.15
C GLU A 186 17.13 18.01 -3.63
N ALA A 187 17.78 17.28 -4.55
CA ALA A 187 17.72 17.53 -5.99
C ALA A 187 16.36 17.22 -6.62
N VAL A 188 15.52 16.42 -5.95
CA VAL A 188 14.14 16.10 -6.38
C VAL A 188 13.11 16.61 -5.36
N GLY A 189 13.54 17.10 -4.18
CA GLY A 189 12.65 17.56 -3.10
C GLY A 189 11.92 16.42 -2.39
N GLY A 190 12.53 15.22 -2.32
CA GLY A 190 11.84 14.05 -1.76
C GLY A 190 12.65 12.76 -1.75
N PHE A 191 11.97 11.66 -1.41
CA PHE A 191 12.54 10.31 -1.33
C PHE A 191 11.69 9.29 -2.11
N PRO A 192 12.30 8.20 -2.64
CA PRO A 192 11.61 7.13 -3.34
C PRO A 192 10.82 6.24 -2.36
N VAL A 193 9.52 6.06 -2.62
CA VAL A 193 8.59 5.33 -1.74
C VAL A 193 8.84 3.82 -1.78
N ALA A 194 9.07 3.23 -2.95
CA ALA A 194 9.16 1.78 -3.09
C ALA A 194 10.29 1.14 -2.28
N PRO A 195 11.56 1.61 -2.31
CA PRO A 195 12.63 1.02 -1.50
C PRO A 195 12.43 1.27 0.00
N SER A 196 11.78 2.38 0.38
CA SER A 196 11.51 2.73 1.78
C SER A 196 10.52 1.76 2.43
N LEU A 197 9.47 1.37 1.70
CA LEU A 197 8.54 0.30 2.12
C LEU A 197 9.17 -1.09 2.04
N PHE A 198 10.03 -1.35 1.06
CA PHE A 198 10.58 -2.69 0.81
C PHE A 198 11.52 -3.16 1.93
N VAL A 199 12.43 -2.30 2.38
CA VAL A 199 13.45 -2.68 3.38
C VAL A 199 12.89 -2.94 4.78
N THR A 200 11.66 -2.48 5.06
CA THR A 200 10.93 -2.79 6.30
C THR A 200 9.82 -3.82 6.09
N GLY A 201 9.25 -3.92 4.89
CA GLY A 201 8.25 -4.92 4.52
C GLY A 201 8.82 -6.34 4.34
N ILE A 202 10.07 -6.49 3.89
CA ILE A 202 10.73 -7.80 3.73
C ILE A 202 10.94 -8.56 5.05
N PRO A 203 11.61 -8.02 6.09
CA PRO A 203 11.80 -8.77 7.34
C PRO A 203 10.46 -9.12 8.00
N LEU A 204 9.49 -8.20 7.92
CA LEU A 204 8.12 -8.42 8.34
C LEU A 204 7.49 -9.62 7.60
N TYR A 205 7.54 -9.64 6.27
CA TYR A 205 6.96 -10.71 5.46
C TYR A 205 7.62 -12.08 5.74
N MET A 206 8.94 -12.12 5.89
CA MET A 206 9.68 -13.37 6.13
C MET A 206 9.34 -13.97 7.50
N ILE A 207 9.30 -13.17 8.57
CA ILE A 207 8.84 -13.66 9.89
C ILE A 207 7.40 -14.15 9.82
N MET A 208 6.53 -13.47 9.06
CA MET A 208 5.14 -13.89 8.91
C MET A 208 5.01 -15.24 8.18
N LEU A 209 5.85 -15.51 7.18
CA LEU A 209 5.92 -16.82 6.52
C LEU A 209 6.48 -17.90 7.47
N GLU A 210 7.61 -17.64 8.10
CA GLU A 210 8.35 -18.60 8.94
C GLU A 210 7.53 -19.04 10.17
N HIS A 211 6.79 -18.11 10.79
CA HIS A 211 5.93 -18.39 11.96
C HIS A 211 4.45 -18.62 11.63
N GLY A 212 4.08 -18.68 10.35
CA GLY A 212 2.69 -18.87 9.92
C GLY A 212 1.73 -17.75 10.39
N ILE A 213 2.24 -16.53 10.61
CA ILE A 213 1.46 -15.38 11.06
C ILE A 213 0.62 -14.88 9.89
N SER A 214 -0.68 -15.16 9.96
CA SER A 214 -1.61 -14.79 8.90
C SER A 214 -1.74 -13.26 8.73
N PRO A 215 -1.63 -12.72 7.51
CA PRO A 215 -2.11 -11.37 7.18
C PRO A 215 -3.66 -11.25 7.16
N PHE A 216 -4.37 -12.33 7.56
CA PHE A 216 -5.82 -12.47 7.76
C PHE A 216 -6.73 -12.47 6.52
N THR A 217 -6.54 -13.21 5.41
CA THR A 217 -5.69 -14.37 5.08
C THR A 217 -5.21 -14.29 3.62
N PHE A 218 -4.17 -15.05 3.25
CA PHE A 218 -3.73 -15.25 1.85
C PHE A 218 -3.84 -16.72 1.37
N HIS A 219 -4.44 -17.60 2.16
CA HIS A 219 -4.35 -19.08 1.99
C HIS A 219 -5.70 -19.82 2.00
N SER A 220 -6.83 -19.11 2.08
CA SER A 220 -8.19 -19.69 2.06
C SER A 220 -8.98 -19.42 0.76
N ILE A 221 -8.49 -18.50 -0.08
CA ILE A 221 -9.22 -17.96 -1.22
C ILE A 221 -9.00 -18.86 -2.46
N ASN A 222 -10.05 -19.17 -3.22
CA ASN A 222 -9.89 -19.76 -4.55
C ASN A 222 -9.19 -18.75 -5.46
N THR A 223 -8.00 -19.09 -5.94
CA THR A 223 -7.18 -18.16 -6.70
C THR A 223 -7.28 -18.39 -8.20
N HIS A 224 -7.17 -17.31 -8.99
CA HIS A 224 -7.36 -17.35 -10.43
C HIS A 224 -6.12 -16.84 -11.19
N PRO A 225 -5.01 -17.60 -11.23
CA PRO A 225 -3.76 -17.18 -11.89
C PRO A 225 -3.91 -16.82 -13.38
N SER A 226 -4.79 -17.54 -14.09
CA SER A 226 -5.08 -17.29 -15.51
C SER A 226 -5.80 -15.95 -15.72
N LEU A 227 -6.75 -15.60 -14.84
CA LEU A 227 -7.43 -14.31 -14.86
C LEU A 227 -6.46 -13.18 -14.52
N ALA A 228 -5.58 -13.38 -13.53
CA ALA A 228 -4.53 -12.43 -13.17
C ALA A 228 -3.61 -12.11 -14.36
N ALA A 229 -3.12 -13.13 -15.08
CA ALA A 229 -2.27 -12.95 -16.26
C ALA A 229 -3.00 -12.23 -17.41
N VAL A 230 -4.28 -12.57 -17.66
CA VAL A 230 -5.09 -11.92 -18.69
C VAL A 230 -5.33 -10.44 -18.35
N LEU A 231 -5.71 -10.12 -17.11
CA LEU A 231 -5.91 -8.74 -16.69
C LEU A 231 -4.60 -7.94 -16.70
N PHE A 232 -3.47 -8.53 -16.31
CA PHE A 232 -2.16 -7.90 -16.43
C PHE A 232 -1.88 -7.50 -17.88
N LEU A 233 -1.99 -8.43 -18.82
CA LEU A 233 -1.68 -8.21 -20.23
C LEU A 233 -2.62 -7.18 -20.87
N ILE A 234 -3.94 -7.28 -20.62
CA ILE A 234 -4.92 -6.32 -21.13
C ILE A 234 -4.62 -4.92 -20.58
N ALA A 235 -4.43 -4.79 -19.26
CA ALA A 235 -4.14 -3.50 -18.63
C ALA A 235 -2.82 -2.91 -19.12
N PHE A 236 -1.75 -3.71 -19.16
CA PHE A 236 -0.44 -3.25 -19.59
C PHE A 236 -0.45 -2.76 -21.04
N ILE A 237 -1.04 -3.51 -21.96
CA ILE A 237 -1.15 -3.13 -23.38
C ILE A 237 -2.04 -1.89 -23.54
N TYR A 238 -3.22 -1.90 -22.92
CA TYR A 238 -4.21 -0.81 -23.05
C TYR A 238 -3.67 0.50 -22.46
N ILE A 239 -3.07 0.46 -21.27
CA ILE A 239 -2.54 1.65 -20.60
C ILE A 239 -1.25 2.12 -21.27
N SER A 240 -0.35 1.23 -21.72
CA SER A 240 0.82 1.66 -22.51
C SER A 240 0.40 2.36 -23.82
N TYR A 241 -0.67 1.91 -24.46
CA TYR A 241 -1.25 2.55 -25.65
C TYR A 241 -1.93 3.90 -25.33
N LEU A 242 -2.37 4.12 -24.10
CA LEU A 242 -3.04 5.35 -23.64
C LEU A 242 -2.11 6.33 -22.92
N GLU A 243 -0.97 5.89 -22.37
CA GLU A 243 0.15 6.76 -22.00
C GLU A 243 0.70 7.46 -23.27
N ALA A 244 0.65 6.80 -24.43
CA ALA A 244 0.89 7.41 -25.73
C ALA A 244 -0.25 8.33 -26.22
N LYS A 245 -1.40 8.38 -25.54
CA LYS A 245 -2.63 9.12 -25.92
C LYS A 245 -3.38 9.66 -24.68
N GLN A 246 -2.78 10.64 -24.01
CA GLN A 246 -3.28 11.40 -22.84
C GLN A 246 -4.79 11.22 -22.49
N LEU A 247 -5.12 10.38 -21.49
CA LEU A 247 -6.23 10.64 -20.55
C LEU A 247 -6.21 9.68 -19.33
N LEU A 248 -5.71 10.11 -18.18
CA LEU A 248 -5.48 9.22 -17.02
C LEU A 248 -6.75 8.95 -16.18
N SER A 249 -7.70 9.87 -16.12
CA SER A 249 -8.83 9.82 -15.17
C SER A 249 -10.00 8.92 -15.59
N GLY A 250 -10.28 8.79 -16.89
CA GLY A 250 -11.38 7.96 -17.39
C GLY A 250 -11.09 6.45 -17.36
N ILE A 251 -9.82 6.05 -17.36
CA ILE A 251 -9.40 4.65 -17.49
C ILE A 251 -9.56 3.91 -16.16
N VAL A 252 -9.12 4.51 -15.05
CA VAL A 252 -9.31 3.91 -13.71
C VAL A 252 -10.81 3.71 -13.45
N ALA A 253 -11.63 4.72 -13.76
CA ALA A 253 -13.09 4.64 -13.68
C ALA A 253 -13.70 3.52 -14.53
N GLY A 254 -13.28 3.43 -15.80
CA GLY A 254 -13.79 2.44 -16.74
C GLY A 254 -13.39 1.01 -16.36
N ILE A 255 -12.15 0.81 -15.87
CA ILE A 255 -11.68 -0.50 -15.44
C ILE A 255 -12.27 -0.90 -14.09
N THR A 256 -12.36 0.01 -13.11
CA THR A 256 -13.07 -0.27 -11.86
C THR A 256 -14.56 -0.54 -12.14
N GLY A 257 -15.20 0.20 -13.05
CA GLY A 257 -16.56 -0.08 -13.53
C GLY A 257 -16.72 -1.44 -14.21
N LEU A 258 -15.75 -1.85 -15.04
CA LEU A 258 -15.71 -3.17 -15.68
C LEU A 258 -15.48 -4.30 -14.67
N LEU A 259 -14.55 -4.14 -13.72
CA LEU A 259 -14.30 -5.12 -12.65
C LEU A 259 -15.52 -5.27 -11.74
N LEU A 260 -16.23 -4.19 -11.44
CA LEU A 260 -17.50 -4.24 -10.71
C LEU A 260 -18.57 -4.94 -11.52
N PHE A 261 -18.69 -4.65 -12.81
CA PHE A 261 -19.69 -5.29 -13.66
C PHE A 261 -19.42 -6.79 -13.84
N PHE A 262 -18.18 -7.18 -14.14
CA PHE A 262 -17.77 -8.59 -14.26
C PHE A 262 -17.82 -9.34 -12.94
N GLY A 263 -17.32 -8.72 -11.86
CA GLY A 263 -17.50 -9.17 -10.48
C GLY A 263 -18.96 -9.44 -10.22
N TYR A 264 -19.76 -8.39 -10.11
CA TYR A 264 -21.18 -8.47 -9.77
C TYR A 264 -22.00 -9.42 -10.67
N ALA A 265 -21.72 -9.49 -11.98
CA ALA A 265 -22.36 -10.46 -12.88
C ALA A 265 -21.98 -11.92 -12.56
N MET A 266 -20.73 -12.20 -12.18
CA MET A 266 -20.30 -13.53 -11.73
C MET A 266 -20.82 -13.86 -10.33
N GLY A 267 -20.83 -12.90 -9.40
CA GLY A 267 -21.41 -13.05 -8.06
C GLY A 267 -22.91 -13.38 -8.13
N LEU A 268 -23.66 -12.70 -8.99
CA LEU A 268 -25.06 -13.04 -9.26
C LEU A 268 -25.23 -14.46 -9.80
N ARG A 269 -24.30 -14.95 -10.62
CA ARG A 269 -24.32 -16.31 -11.17
C ARG A 269 -23.93 -17.39 -10.15
N TRP A 270 -23.27 -17.00 -9.07
CA TRP A 270 -22.97 -17.86 -7.91
C TRP A 270 -24.17 -17.89 -6.96
N VAL A 271 -24.66 -16.72 -6.56
CA VAL A 271 -25.89 -16.56 -5.74
C VAL A 271 -27.13 -17.17 -6.44
N SER A 272 -27.22 -17.18 -7.77
CA SER A 272 -28.32 -17.86 -8.48
C SER A 272 -28.32 -19.38 -8.31
N LYS A 273 -27.13 -20.00 -8.23
CA LYS A 273 -26.99 -21.43 -7.97
C LYS A 273 -27.32 -21.80 -6.52
N GLU A 274 -26.97 -20.93 -5.58
CA GLU A 274 -27.08 -21.21 -4.15
C GLU A 274 -28.42 -20.80 -3.52
N TYR A 275 -29.10 -19.79 -4.08
CA TYR A 275 -30.36 -19.25 -3.55
C TYR A 275 -31.58 -19.37 -4.50
N HIS A 276 -31.45 -20.10 -5.61
CA HIS A 276 -32.52 -20.31 -6.61
C HIS A 276 -33.23 -19.01 -7.06
N LEU A 277 -32.49 -17.91 -7.20
CA LEU A 277 -33.06 -16.64 -7.67
C LEU A 277 -33.54 -16.76 -9.12
N SER A 278 -34.73 -16.22 -9.41
CA SER A 278 -35.26 -16.18 -10.78
C SER A 278 -34.44 -15.25 -11.68
N GLU A 279 -34.35 -15.58 -12.96
CA GLU A 279 -33.59 -14.81 -13.96
C GLU A 279 -33.97 -13.33 -13.99
N ALA A 280 -35.25 -13.00 -13.77
CA ALA A 280 -35.73 -11.62 -13.66
C ALA A 280 -35.14 -10.86 -12.45
N LYS A 281 -34.95 -11.51 -11.30
CA LYS A 281 -34.29 -10.88 -10.12
C LYS A 281 -32.79 -10.68 -10.36
N LEU A 282 -32.16 -11.64 -11.03
CA LEU A 282 -30.75 -11.57 -11.42
C LEU A 282 -30.51 -10.46 -12.46
N ALA A 283 -31.41 -10.32 -13.45
CA ALA A 283 -31.38 -9.24 -14.43
C ALA A 283 -31.63 -7.88 -13.77
N LEU A 284 -32.59 -7.76 -12.84
CA LEU A 284 -32.86 -6.52 -12.11
C LEU A 284 -31.66 -6.11 -11.24
N LEU A 285 -31.06 -7.06 -10.53
CA LEU A 285 -29.83 -6.83 -9.79
C LEU A 285 -28.70 -6.41 -10.75
N ALA A 286 -28.47 -7.16 -11.84
CA ALA A 286 -27.44 -6.84 -12.83
C ALA A 286 -27.62 -5.44 -13.45
N LEU A 287 -28.86 -5.01 -13.69
CA LEU A 287 -29.20 -3.65 -14.11
C LEU A 287 -28.91 -2.60 -13.01
N LEU A 288 -29.15 -2.93 -11.74
CA LEU A 288 -28.75 -2.09 -10.60
C LEU A 288 -27.22 -1.98 -10.50
N GLY A 289 -26.49 -3.08 -10.49
CA GLY A 289 -25.02 -3.09 -10.46
C GLY A 289 -24.40 -2.38 -11.68
N LEU A 290 -24.93 -2.60 -12.88
CA LEU A 290 -24.53 -1.91 -14.10
C LEU A 290 -24.88 -0.42 -14.05
N SER A 291 -26.05 -0.02 -13.57
CA SER A 291 -26.42 1.40 -13.45
C SER A 291 -25.62 2.13 -12.37
N MET A 292 -25.20 1.44 -11.30
CA MET A 292 -24.25 1.97 -10.32
C MET A 292 -22.84 2.07 -10.91
N ALA A 293 -22.35 1.05 -11.62
CA ALA A 293 -21.03 1.08 -12.27
C ALA A 293 -20.96 2.13 -13.39
N LEU A 294 -22.00 2.25 -14.22
CA LEU A 294 -22.14 3.30 -15.24
C LEU A 294 -22.36 4.68 -14.61
N GLY A 295 -23.10 4.77 -13.49
CA GLY A 295 -23.28 6.01 -12.74
C GLY A 295 -21.96 6.51 -12.15
N VAL A 296 -21.17 5.62 -11.57
CA VAL A 296 -19.80 5.88 -11.10
C VAL A 296 -18.89 6.28 -12.26
N ALA A 297 -18.86 5.50 -13.35
CA ALA A 297 -18.06 5.84 -14.54
C ALA A 297 -18.47 7.19 -15.15
N TRP A 298 -19.77 7.52 -15.17
CA TRP A 298 -20.30 8.78 -15.67
C TRP A 298 -19.98 9.98 -14.76
N ILE A 299 -20.09 9.81 -13.44
CA ILE A 299 -19.65 10.82 -12.45
C ILE A 299 -18.16 11.09 -12.60
N ILE A 300 -17.34 10.05 -12.73
CA ILE A 300 -15.88 10.21 -12.87
C ILE A 300 -15.52 10.86 -14.22
N TRP A 301 -16.12 10.40 -15.32
CA TRP A 301 -15.89 10.94 -16.67
C TRP A 301 -16.32 12.41 -16.78
N LYS A 302 -17.44 12.81 -16.17
CA LYS A 302 -17.91 14.21 -16.22
C LYS A 302 -17.16 15.16 -15.30
N ASN A 303 -16.82 14.73 -14.07
CA ASN A 303 -16.48 15.68 -13.00
C ASN A 303 -15.11 15.50 -12.35
N ILE A 304 -14.38 14.39 -12.54
CA ILE A 304 -13.05 14.24 -11.92
C ILE A 304 -11.97 14.91 -12.78
N LYS A 305 -11.90 16.24 -12.62
CA LYS A 305 -10.63 16.87 -12.30
C LYS A 305 -10.46 16.73 -10.80
N ILE A 306 -9.52 15.90 -10.34
CA ILE A 306 -9.00 16.06 -8.97
C ILE A 306 -8.32 17.43 -9.00
N HIS A 307 -8.89 18.42 -8.34
CA HIS A 307 -8.35 19.77 -8.37
C HIS A 307 -7.12 19.80 -7.46
N TYR A 308 -5.94 19.77 -8.07
CA TYR A 308 -4.70 20.04 -7.37
C TYR A 308 -4.69 21.51 -6.98
N HIS A 309 -5.01 21.81 -5.72
CA HIS A 309 -5.17 23.18 -5.24
C HIS A 309 -3.85 23.84 -4.85
N GLY A 310 -2.81 23.08 -4.48
CA GLY A 310 -1.58 23.63 -3.91
C GLY A 310 -1.78 24.13 -2.48
N PHE A 311 -2.88 23.73 -1.84
CA PHE A 311 -3.24 24.00 -0.46
C PHE A 311 -4.29 22.98 0.01
N SER A 312 -3.98 22.27 1.10
CA SER A 312 -4.90 21.31 1.72
C SER A 312 -6.00 22.00 2.52
N THR A 313 -7.23 21.49 2.48
CA THR A 313 -8.29 21.87 3.43
C THR A 313 -8.25 21.07 4.74
N VAL A 314 -7.24 20.22 4.93
CA VAL A 314 -7.00 19.43 6.14
C VAL A 314 -5.88 20.04 6.97
N ASP A 315 -6.17 20.32 8.24
CA ASP A 315 -5.20 20.92 9.16
C ASP A 315 -4.03 19.96 9.43
N VAL A 316 -2.81 20.48 9.57
CA VAL A 316 -1.61 19.70 9.96
C VAL A 316 -1.84 18.91 11.27
N ARG A 317 -2.72 19.40 12.15
CA ARG A 317 -3.17 18.67 13.34
C ARG A 317 -3.92 17.38 13.00
N ASP A 318 -4.85 17.41 12.06
CA ASP A 318 -5.61 16.22 11.64
C ASP A 318 -4.70 15.20 10.96
N ILE A 319 -3.75 15.66 10.14
CA ILE A 319 -2.68 14.84 9.53
C ILE A 319 -1.86 14.13 10.63
N ASN A 320 -1.40 14.87 11.63
CA ASN A 320 -0.67 14.28 12.76
C ASN A 320 -1.50 13.24 13.53
N ILE A 321 -2.83 13.41 13.67
CA ILE A 321 -3.68 12.40 14.33
C ILE A 321 -3.73 11.09 13.52
N LEU A 322 -3.84 11.16 12.18
CA LEU A 322 -3.75 9.96 11.33
C LEU A 322 -2.39 9.26 11.47
N LEU A 323 -1.29 10.02 11.43
CA LEU A 323 0.05 9.45 11.55
C LEU A 323 0.28 8.81 12.93
N TRP A 324 -0.15 9.46 14.02
CA TRP A 324 -0.14 8.88 15.37
C TRP A 324 -1.02 7.62 15.48
N LEU A 325 -2.19 7.59 14.84
CA LEU A 325 -3.07 6.40 14.80
C LEU A 325 -2.37 5.22 14.10
N CYS A 326 -1.81 5.45 12.90
CA CYS A 326 -1.07 4.44 12.15
C CYS A 326 0.15 3.94 12.93
N LEU A 327 0.92 4.83 13.56
CA LEU A 327 2.07 4.47 14.38
C LEU A 327 1.66 3.66 15.63
N ALA A 328 0.61 4.05 16.33
CA ALA A 328 0.11 3.34 17.52
C ALA A 328 -0.35 1.91 17.18
N ILE A 329 -1.08 1.74 16.07
CA ILE A 329 -1.48 0.41 15.58
C ILE A 329 -0.24 -0.41 15.20
N SER A 330 0.73 0.21 14.51
CA SER A 330 1.97 -0.46 14.07
C SER A 330 2.85 -0.93 15.22
N ILE A 331 2.91 -0.19 16.32
CA ILE A 331 3.55 -0.63 17.57
C ILE A 331 2.83 -1.85 18.14
N GLY A 332 1.49 -1.84 18.17
CA GLY A 332 0.69 -2.99 18.61
C GLY A 332 0.93 -4.25 17.77
N LEU A 333 0.96 -4.11 16.44
CA LEU A 333 1.24 -5.19 15.49
C LEU A 333 2.69 -5.68 15.59
N THR A 334 3.65 -4.77 15.81
CA THR A 334 5.06 -5.14 16.04
C THR A 334 5.22 -5.93 17.33
N ILE A 335 4.58 -5.50 18.43
CA ILE A 335 4.59 -6.26 19.70
C ILE A 335 3.95 -7.64 19.53
N TYR A 336 2.91 -7.77 18.71
CA TYR A 336 2.29 -9.07 18.40
C TYR A 336 3.27 -9.99 17.66
N ILE A 337 3.95 -9.51 16.63
CA ILE A 337 4.95 -10.32 15.88
C ILE A 337 6.15 -10.68 16.75
N VAL A 338 6.69 -9.73 17.52
CA VAL A 338 7.83 -9.97 18.42
C VAL A 338 7.52 -11.05 19.43
N LYS A 339 6.30 -11.11 19.97
CA LYS A 339 5.88 -12.20 20.88
C LYS A 339 5.89 -13.58 20.23
N SER A 340 5.61 -13.67 18.93
CA SER A 340 5.65 -14.92 18.18
C SER A 340 7.07 -15.32 17.79
N ALA A 341 7.93 -14.36 17.44
CA ALA A 341 9.25 -14.57 16.85
C ALA A 341 10.39 -13.88 17.66
N ILE A 342 10.42 -14.06 18.98
CA ILE A 342 11.38 -13.35 19.88
C ILE A 342 12.84 -13.58 19.46
N SER A 343 13.18 -14.81 19.09
CA SER A 343 14.55 -15.24 18.72
C SER A 343 15.13 -14.50 17.51
N GLU A 344 14.33 -14.27 16.47
CA GLU A 344 14.78 -13.58 15.25
C GLU A 344 14.66 -12.06 15.35
N THR A 345 13.77 -11.56 16.20
CA THR A 345 13.42 -10.12 16.24
C THR A 345 14.21 -9.31 17.27
N LEU A 346 14.71 -9.94 18.35
CA LEU A 346 15.28 -9.23 19.49
C LEU A 346 16.77 -9.52 19.62
N SER A 347 17.59 -8.68 18.99
CA SER A 347 19.05 -8.78 18.96
C SER A 347 19.72 -7.48 19.40
N ILE A 348 21.02 -7.53 19.70
CA ILE A 348 21.81 -6.32 19.98
C ILE A 348 21.80 -5.38 18.75
N VAL A 349 21.74 -5.94 17.54
CA VAL A 349 21.63 -5.18 16.29
C VAL A 349 20.29 -4.44 16.22
N THR A 350 19.17 -5.10 16.56
CA THR A 350 17.85 -4.45 16.50
C THR A 350 17.72 -3.31 17.51
N LEU A 351 18.19 -3.52 18.74
CA LEU A 351 18.27 -2.47 19.76
C LEU A 351 19.18 -1.29 19.35
N ALA A 352 20.36 -1.58 18.80
CA ALA A 352 21.29 -0.54 18.36
C ALA A 352 20.71 0.30 17.21
N PHE A 353 20.13 -0.34 16.20
CA PHE A 353 19.51 0.36 15.07
C PHE A 353 18.30 1.19 15.49
N SER A 354 17.44 0.72 16.39
CA SER A 354 16.36 1.52 16.98
C SER A 354 16.87 2.82 17.62
N VAL A 355 17.92 2.75 18.46
CA VAL A 355 18.48 3.95 19.10
C VAL A 355 19.11 4.89 18.07
N VAL A 356 19.87 4.36 17.10
CA VAL A 356 20.51 5.18 16.06
C VAL A 356 19.47 5.87 15.17
N PHE A 357 18.45 5.16 14.67
CA PHE A 357 17.43 5.77 13.82
C PHE A 357 16.54 6.75 14.58
N ALA A 358 16.22 6.52 15.86
CA ALA A 358 15.53 7.51 16.68
C ALA A 358 16.32 8.84 16.76
N ILE A 359 17.64 8.76 17.00
CA ILE A 359 18.52 9.94 17.06
C ILE A 359 18.65 10.62 15.69
N LEU A 360 18.80 9.84 14.61
CA LEU A 360 18.89 10.39 13.25
C LEU A 360 17.57 11.06 12.85
N ARG A 361 16.42 10.42 13.07
CA ARG A 361 15.11 10.95 12.68
C ARG A 361 14.76 12.27 13.37
N ILE A 362 15.14 12.46 14.63
CA ILE A 362 15.02 13.74 15.34
C ILE A 362 15.85 14.84 14.66
N LYS A 363 17.03 14.51 14.12
CA LYS A 363 17.98 15.48 13.54
C LYS A 363 17.72 15.84 12.08
N VAL A 364 16.93 15.05 11.35
CA VAL A 364 16.84 15.13 9.87
C VAL A 364 15.79 16.13 9.36
N SER A 365 14.90 16.66 10.20
CA SER A 365 13.80 17.53 9.76
C SER A 365 13.65 18.83 10.56
N ASP A 366 13.62 19.95 9.82
CA ASP A 366 13.17 21.28 10.23
C ASP A 366 11.91 21.74 9.46
N GLU A 367 11.31 20.91 8.59
CA GLU A 367 10.26 21.34 7.64
C GLU A 367 8.83 20.77 7.88
N TYR A 368 7.93 21.73 8.07
CA TYR A 368 6.47 21.78 7.84
C TYR A 368 5.48 20.73 8.37
N ILE A 369 5.62 19.41 8.15
CA ILE A 369 4.51 18.46 8.41
C ILE A 369 4.64 17.72 9.75
N LEU A 370 5.83 17.22 10.07
CA LEU A 370 6.10 16.35 11.21
C LEU A 370 6.95 17.03 12.30
N GLN A 371 6.43 18.12 12.85
CA GLN A 371 7.18 18.91 13.83
C GLN A 371 7.37 18.21 15.20
N ASP A 372 6.47 17.32 15.61
CA ASP A 372 6.54 16.66 16.94
C ASP A 372 7.81 15.78 17.07
N PRO A 373 8.78 16.14 17.93
CA PRO A 373 10.00 15.36 18.11
C PRO A 373 9.72 14.01 18.78
N ARG A 374 8.61 13.84 19.50
CA ARG A 374 8.22 12.57 20.13
C ARG A 374 7.73 11.57 19.08
N PHE A 375 6.92 12.03 18.14
CA PHE A 375 6.51 11.23 16.98
C PHE A 375 7.76 10.75 16.24
N ARG A 376 8.62 11.69 15.83
CA ARG A 376 9.88 11.42 15.11
C ARG A 376 10.81 10.44 15.84
N ALA A 377 10.94 10.56 17.17
CA ALA A 377 11.73 9.64 17.96
C ALA A 377 11.17 8.20 17.92
N ILE A 378 9.86 8.04 18.05
CA ILE A 378 9.20 6.73 18.08
C ILE A 378 9.14 6.11 16.66
N GLU A 379 8.84 6.91 15.65
CA GLU A 379 8.90 6.53 14.23
C GLU A 379 10.29 6.02 13.87
N GLY A 380 11.34 6.78 14.22
CA GLY A 380 12.73 6.37 14.01
C GLY A 380 13.11 5.11 14.80
N ALA A 381 12.67 4.97 16.05
CA ALA A 381 12.91 3.76 16.84
C ALA A 381 12.29 2.51 16.20
N LEU A 382 11.08 2.64 15.63
CA LEU A 382 10.38 1.56 14.94
C LEU A 382 11.01 1.25 13.57
N ALA A 383 11.45 2.28 12.83
CA ALA A 383 12.19 2.12 11.57
C ALA A 383 13.50 1.34 11.80
N GLY A 384 14.29 1.77 12.79
CA GLY A 384 15.53 1.13 13.18
C GLY A 384 15.32 -0.29 13.71
N PHE A 385 14.21 -0.55 14.40
CA PHE A 385 13.87 -1.90 14.84
C PHE A 385 13.80 -2.85 13.65
N TRP A 386 12.94 -2.56 12.67
CA TRP A 386 12.72 -3.42 11.50
C TRP A 386 13.92 -3.52 10.57
N LEU A 387 14.70 -2.43 10.41
CA LEU A 387 15.98 -2.48 9.69
C LEU A 387 17.04 -3.33 10.42
N GLY A 388 17.04 -3.31 11.75
CA GLY A 388 17.88 -4.20 12.54
C GLY A 388 17.46 -5.67 12.43
N VAL A 389 16.15 -5.96 12.40
CA VAL A 389 15.61 -7.31 12.15
C VAL A 389 16.09 -7.84 10.79
N LEU A 390 16.00 -7.01 9.74
CA LEU A 390 16.53 -7.34 8.41
C LEU A 390 18.02 -7.71 8.46
N LEU A 391 18.82 -6.99 9.25
CA LEU A 391 20.26 -7.25 9.36
C LEU A 391 20.57 -8.52 10.16
N SER A 392 19.78 -8.86 11.18
CA SER A 392 19.96 -10.13 11.91
C SER A 392 19.56 -11.37 11.11
N MET A 393 18.77 -11.24 10.04
CA MET A 393 18.45 -12.34 9.12
C MET A 393 19.61 -12.80 8.22
N LEU A 394 20.80 -12.19 8.33
CA LEU A 394 22.03 -12.64 7.67
C LEU A 394 22.88 -13.61 8.53
N HIS A 395 22.40 -13.97 9.73
CA HIS A 395 23.09 -14.79 10.72
C HIS A 395 22.27 -16.02 11.11
#